data_AF-A0A956SFF7-F1
#
_entry.id   AF-A0A956SFF7-F1
#
_cell.length_a   1.000
_cell.length_b   1.000
_cell.length_c   1.000
_cell.angle_alpha   90.00
_cell.angle_beta   90.00
_cell.angle_gamma   90.00
#
_symmetry.space_group_name_H-M   'P 1'
#
loop_
_entity.id
_entity.type
_entity.pdbx_description
1 polymer ?
#
loop_
_entity_poly.entity_id
_entity_poly.type
_entity_poly.pdbx_seq_one_letter_code
_entity_poly.pdbx_strand_id
1 'polypeptide(L)'
;PDPTGVSAPSAPIVVVFDEPVQGSPTWTVRANGNIVTGLSKVADNRAVFTPLDPFTPCDEVAVELTGGVTDASGNVAESRSWQFDVACQPENVAFIQAPVSGRYMLMTVPVYATGKPSELLSELGPTGESTWRAFGWNGSAYEEDPDVGPGDGFWIAGTSDVFDGGALSLDGVPHGDAMRIPLDAGWNLIGVPKLGQTMNWNDVLVITATGVEPLWPDSPVSAPVYYSDPTSDFVNNGGYTTATRLNSNAYGGYWIHADEACELLFAEEVGPRPAGFATRGDVSTDWAPATSASEWTVELRASSGVQGDGGILIGTRKGALPGADRTDVPKPPVFQQALSLTTSVLGSADPYLVSFQAATDAELEWTLRAEGDTEFVDLHWSEIRDLPDGLQLYLFDENDRLLAEVSGEGSYRVVLGGSRELVLRATPIELDAPTPGMALRVQPNPVRDASQLFLQLDHAKKVSLRIVDVSGRTVSVIHEGALDGGEHIFDWEPGASGSGVYFLRGFVDSEAIHTKILIIK
;
A
#
# COMPACT_ATOMS: atom_id res chain seq x y z
N PRO A 1 35.35 22.68 20.96
CA PRO A 1 36.20 22.06 19.94
C PRO A 1 36.81 20.75 20.45
N ASP A 2 36.58 19.66 19.72
CA ASP A 2 37.46 18.50 19.78
C ASP A 2 38.88 18.96 19.36
N PRO A 3 39.94 18.69 20.15
CA PRO A 3 41.30 19.14 19.84
C PRO A 3 41.91 18.50 18.60
N THR A 4 41.21 17.57 17.94
CA THR A 4 41.72 16.85 16.75
C THR A 4 41.42 17.55 15.41
N GLY A 5 40.52 18.54 15.37
CA GLY A 5 40.10 19.17 14.11
C GLY A 5 39.26 18.25 13.21
N VAL A 6 38.85 17.10 13.74
CA VAL A 6 38.04 16.09 13.05
C VAL A 6 36.62 16.14 13.61
N SER A 7 35.61 16.28 12.75
CA SER A 7 34.20 16.25 13.15
C SER A 7 33.49 15.00 12.66
N ALA A 8 32.51 14.53 13.44
CA ALA A 8 31.57 13.52 12.97
C ALA A 8 30.81 14.02 11.72
N PRO A 9 30.52 13.16 10.72
CA PRO A 9 30.02 13.65 9.44
C PRO A 9 28.59 14.23 9.49
N SER A 10 27.79 13.89 10.50
CA SER A 10 26.46 14.49 10.75
C SER A 10 26.46 15.60 11.82
N ALA A 11 27.62 16.01 12.33
CA ALA A 11 27.69 17.00 13.40
C ALA A 11 27.21 18.39 12.94
N PRO A 12 26.33 19.06 13.70
CA PRO A 12 25.99 20.45 13.40
C PRO A 12 27.19 21.36 13.63
N ILE A 13 27.28 22.40 12.81
CA ILE A 13 28.27 23.46 12.94
C ILE A 13 27.73 24.50 13.92
N VAL A 14 28.43 24.71 15.03
CA VAL A 14 27.98 25.60 16.11
C VAL A 14 28.95 26.75 16.32
N VAL A 15 28.44 27.97 16.24
CA VAL A 15 29.12 29.18 16.72
C VAL A 15 28.49 29.60 18.04
N VAL A 16 29.32 29.72 19.07
CA VAL A 16 28.91 30.18 20.39
C VAL A 16 29.39 31.62 20.58
N PHE A 17 28.45 32.52 20.86
CA PHE A 17 28.70 33.91 21.16
C PHE A 17 28.90 34.09 22.67
N ASP A 18 29.62 35.13 23.05
CA ASP A 18 29.85 35.53 24.44
C ASP A 18 28.59 36.13 25.10
N GLU A 19 27.57 36.47 24.30
CA GLU A 19 26.28 36.97 24.74
C GLU A 19 25.10 36.38 23.94
N PRO A 20 23.85 36.53 24.42
CA PRO A 20 22.65 36.10 23.67
C PRO A 20 22.49 36.83 22.34
N VAL A 21 22.09 36.10 21.31
CA VAL A 21 21.95 36.60 19.94
C VAL A 21 20.57 36.29 19.34
N GLN A 22 20.21 37.01 18.27
CA GLN A 22 18.96 36.87 17.52
C GLN A 22 19.20 37.04 16.01
N GLY A 23 18.18 36.71 15.20
CA GLY A 23 18.19 36.90 13.75
C GLY A 23 18.28 35.60 12.94
N SER A 24 18.61 35.75 11.65
CA SER A 24 18.73 34.65 10.69
C SER A 24 20.14 34.65 10.10
N PRO A 25 21.04 33.78 10.61
CA PRO A 25 22.43 33.71 10.19
C PRO A 25 22.56 33.48 8.67
N THR A 26 23.54 34.13 8.05
CA THR A 26 23.91 33.89 6.65
C THR A 26 25.16 33.03 6.59
N TRP A 27 24.98 31.75 6.26
CA TRP A 27 26.05 30.76 6.14
C TRP A 27 26.47 30.56 4.69
N THR A 28 27.76 30.33 4.47
CA THR A 28 28.28 29.66 3.27
C THR A 28 29.12 28.49 3.73
N VAL A 29 28.63 27.27 3.52
CA VAL A 29 29.35 26.04 3.87
C VAL A 29 29.72 25.33 2.58
N ARG A 30 30.97 24.88 2.47
CA ARG A 30 31.47 24.12 1.32
C ARG A 30 32.19 22.87 1.79
N ALA A 31 31.86 21.71 1.22
CA ALA A 31 32.60 20.46 1.39
C ALA A 31 33.30 20.12 0.08
N ASN A 32 34.64 19.98 0.12
CA ASN A 32 35.48 19.79 -1.06
C ASN A 32 35.20 20.82 -2.19
N GLY A 33 34.83 22.05 -1.80
CA GLY A 33 34.48 23.14 -2.71
C GLY A 33 33.00 23.22 -3.12
N ASN A 34 32.22 22.16 -2.94
CA ASN A 34 30.79 22.10 -3.26
C ASN A 34 29.95 22.72 -2.15
N ILE A 35 28.92 23.50 -2.50
CA ILE A 35 28.05 24.15 -1.51
C ILE A 35 27.24 23.08 -0.77
N VAL A 36 27.24 23.17 0.55
CA VAL A 36 26.43 22.32 1.44
C VAL A 36 25.20 23.10 1.89
N THR A 37 24.03 22.53 1.63
CA THR A 37 22.76 23.08 2.10
C THR A 37 22.46 22.60 3.52
N GLY A 38 21.85 23.47 4.33
CA GLY A 38 21.56 23.17 5.73
C GLY A 38 20.48 24.06 6.32
N LEU A 39 19.92 23.61 7.43
CA LEU A 39 19.02 24.40 8.28
C LEU A 39 19.86 25.29 9.21
N SER A 40 19.39 26.50 9.44
CA SER A 40 20.04 27.46 10.34
C SER A 40 19.09 27.86 11.47
N LYS A 41 19.55 27.75 12.71
CA LYS A 41 18.79 28.08 13.92
C LYS A 41 19.63 28.95 14.83
N VAL A 42 19.01 29.95 15.45
CA VAL A 42 19.59 30.73 16.55
C VAL A 42 18.82 30.39 17.82
N ALA A 43 19.54 30.04 18.88
CA ALA A 43 18.98 29.79 20.19
C ALA A 43 19.96 30.25 21.27
N ASP A 44 19.48 31.08 22.20
CA ASP A 44 20.29 31.70 23.26
C ASP A 44 21.52 32.43 22.70
N ASN A 45 22.72 31.97 23.05
CA ASN A 45 23.99 32.52 22.58
C ASN A 45 24.61 31.68 21.46
N ARG A 46 23.81 30.94 20.68
CA ARG A 46 24.31 30.01 19.67
C ARG A 46 23.66 30.24 18.32
N ALA A 47 24.49 30.26 17.28
CA ALA A 47 24.05 30.03 15.91
C ALA A 47 24.47 28.62 15.50
N VAL A 48 23.52 27.85 14.99
CA VAL A 48 23.68 26.45 14.62
C VAL A 48 23.33 26.30 13.15
N PHE A 49 24.23 25.67 12.39
CA PHE A 49 23.97 25.20 11.03
C PHE A 49 23.97 23.67 11.05
N THR A 50 22.85 23.07 10.68
CA THR A 50 22.70 21.63 10.55
C THR A 50 22.66 21.29 9.07
N PRO A 51 23.66 20.59 8.51
CA PRO A 51 23.63 20.22 7.10
C PRO A 51 22.44 19.30 6.81
N LEU A 52 21.81 19.42 5.63
CA LEU A 52 20.66 18.60 5.23
C LEU A 52 21.10 17.16 4.92
N ASP A 53 22.24 17.03 4.24
CA ASP A 53 22.93 15.76 4.02
C ASP A 53 24.23 15.79 4.86
N PRO A 54 24.61 14.72 5.56
CA PRO A 54 25.85 14.69 6.29
C PRO A 54 27.02 14.81 5.32
N PHE A 55 28.13 15.29 5.84
CA PHE A 55 29.38 15.30 5.11
C PHE A 55 29.80 13.87 4.76
N THR A 56 30.54 13.72 3.66
CA THR A 56 31.17 12.45 3.32
C THR A 56 32.41 12.26 4.19
N PRO A 57 32.72 11.02 4.61
CA PRO A 57 34.02 10.74 5.25
C PRO A 57 35.19 11.27 4.41
N CYS A 58 36.16 11.90 5.07
CA CYS A 58 37.29 12.62 4.46
C CYS A 58 36.97 13.97 3.75
N ASP A 59 35.77 14.54 3.91
CA ASP A 59 35.51 15.88 3.37
C ASP A 59 36.38 16.96 4.03
N GLU A 60 36.95 17.86 3.21
CA GLU A 60 37.50 19.15 3.67
C GLU A 60 36.37 20.19 3.67
N VAL A 61 36.00 20.68 4.85
CA VAL A 61 34.86 21.60 5.00
C VAL A 61 35.33 23.01 5.31
N ALA A 62 34.90 23.96 4.49
CA ALA A 62 35.07 25.40 4.70
C ALA A 62 33.75 26.05 5.10
N VAL A 63 33.78 26.88 6.15
CA VAL A 63 32.61 27.56 6.69
C VAL A 63 32.84 29.05 6.72
N GLU A 64 31.86 29.82 6.28
CA GLU A 64 31.77 31.26 6.47
C GLU A 64 30.42 31.63 7.10
N LEU A 65 30.45 32.39 8.18
CA LEU A 65 29.29 33.09 8.74
C LEU A 65 29.48 34.57 8.43
N THR A 66 28.70 35.11 7.48
CA THR A 66 28.95 36.44 6.91
C THR A 66 28.04 37.53 7.45
N GLY A 67 26.92 37.18 8.10
CA GLY A 67 26.03 38.16 8.71
C GLY A 67 24.71 37.57 9.22
N GLY A 68 23.74 38.44 9.46
CA GLY A 68 22.37 38.05 9.84
C GLY A 68 22.16 37.70 11.31
N VAL A 69 23.22 37.77 12.12
CA VAL A 69 23.17 37.59 13.58
C VAL A 69 23.43 38.92 14.27
N THR A 70 22.58 39.28 15.23
CA THR A 70 22.74 40.48 16.05
C THR A 70 22.58 40.18 17.53
N ASP A 71 23.13 41.03 18.39
CA ASP A 71 22.77 41.05 19.81
C ASP A 71 21.33 41.60 20.02
N ALA A 72 20.90 41.69 21.28
CA ALA A 72 19.61 42.27 21.65
C ALA A 72 19.48 43.77 21.34
N SER A 73 20.60 44.47 21.16
CA SER A 73 20.67 45.91 20.85
C SER A 73 20.73 46.19 19.34
N GLY A 74 20.80 45.14 18.49
CA GLY A 74 20.89 45.24 17.04
C GLY A 74 22.30 45.41 16.49
N ASN A 75 23.35 45.24 17.31
CA ASN A 75 24.73 45.24 16.84
C ASN A 75 24.99 43.96 16.05
N VAL A 76 25.56 44.09 14.84
CA VAL A 76 25.82 42.96 13.94
C VAL A 76 27.07 42.21 14.39
N ALA A 77 26.97 40.88 14.44
CA ALA A 77 28.11 40.01 14.71
C ALA A 77 29.18 40.12 13.61
N GLU A 78 30.45 40.08 13.99
CA GLU A 78 31.56 40.04 13.03
C GLU A 78 31.54 38.77 12.20
N SER A 79 31.88 38.87 10.92
CA SER A 79 32.03 37.70 10.06
C SER A 79 33.17 36.80 10.55
N ARG A 80 33.00 35.49 10.38
CA ARG A 80 33.99 34.46 10.76
C ARG A 80 34.11 33.43 9.64
N SER A 81 35.32 32.95 9.42
CA SER A 81 35.61 31.87 8.47
C SER A 81 36.61 30.89 9.05
N TRP A 82 36.40 29.59 8.85
CA TRP A 82 37.32 28.53 9.28
C TRP A 82 37.16 27.27 8.44
N GLN A 83 38.05 26.31 8.65
CA GLN A 83 38.03 25.00 7.99
C GLN A 83 38.20 23.88 9.03
N PHE A 84 37.67 22.71 8.72
CA PHE A 84 37.89 21.45 9.45
C PHE A 84 37.80 20.25 8.50
N ASP A 85 38.35 19.12 8.93
CA ASP A 85 38.27 17.87 8.19
C ASP A 85 37.22 16.95 8.82
N VAL A 86 36.55 16.16 7.99
CA VAL A 86 35.61 15.12 8.44
C VAL A 86 36.36 13.79 8.58
N ALA A 87 36.00 13.01 9.60
CA ALA A 87 36.66 11.73 9.86
C ALA A 87 36.62 10.82 8.62
N CYS A 88 37.75 10.17 8.32
CA CYS A 88 37.90 9.28 7.17
C CYS A 88 37.38 7.85 7.38
N GLN A 89 36.85 7.54 8.55
CA GLN A 89 36.26 6.24 8.86
C GLN A 89 34.76 6.46 9.06
N PRO A 90 33.89 5.56 8.55
CA PRO A 90 32.48 5.60 8.94
C PRO A 90 32.41 5.46 10.47
N GLU A 91 31.93 6.49 11.16
CA GLU A 91 32.08 6.57 12.62
C GLU A 91 31.12 5.63 13.37
N ASN A 92 30.12 5.00 12.74
CA ASN A 92 29.15 4.16 13.45
C ASN A 92 28.57 3.04 12.57
N VAL A 93 28.50 1.85 13.15
CA VAL A 93 27.77 0.69 12.62
C VAL A 93 26.28 0.85 12.91
N ALA A 94 25.44 0.95 11.88
CA ALA A 94 24.01 0.76 12.09
C ALA A 94 23.73 -0.74 12.20
N PHE A 95 22.99 -1.13 13.24
CA PHE A 95 22.54 -2.51 13.38
C PHE A 95 21.12 -2.64 12.85
N ILE A 96 20.96 -3.39 11.77
CA ILE A 96 19.65 -3.83 11.29
C ILE A 96 19.38 -5.25 11.76
N GLN A 97 18.11 -5.62 11.91
CA GLN A 97 17.78 -7.02 12.14
C GLN A 97 18.15 -7.82 10.88
N ALA A 98 18.83 -8.96 11.03
CA ALA A 98 19.12 -9.82 9.90
C ALA A 98 17.81 -10.26 9.22
N PRO A 99 17.79 -10.33 7.88
CA PRO A 99 16.69 -10.93 7.13
C PRO A 99 16.32 -12.31 7.66
N VAL A 100 15.06 -12.68 7.48
CA VAL A 100 14.65 -14.06 7.69
C VAL A 100 15.08 -14.88 6.48
N SER A 101 15.80 -15.96 6.74
CA SER A 101 16.18 -16.92 5.70
C SER A 101 14.97 -17.51 4.98
N GLY A 102 15.14 -17.85 3.70
CA GLY A 102 14.12 -18.58 2.95
C GLY A 102 13.01 -17.72 2.37
N ARG A 103 13.09 -16.38 2.43
CA ARG A 103 12.08 -15.51 1.80
C ARG A 103 12.72 -14.25 1.21
N TYR A 104 12.02 -13.64 0.27
CA TYR A 104 12.39 -12.32 -0.26
C TYR A 104 11.94 -11.22 0.66
N MET A 105 12.80 -10.24 0.90
CA MET A 105 12.54 -9.14 1.82
C MET A 105 12.99 -7.83 1.23
N LEU A 106 12.27 -6.75 1.55
CA LEU A 106 12.73 -5.40 1.27
C LEU A 106 13.62 -4.89 2.41
N MET A 107 14.81 -4.44 2.06
CA MET A 107 15.83 -3.93 2.97
C MET A 107 16.01 -2.42 2.81
N THR A 108 16.36 -1.77 3.91
CA THR A 108 16.76 -0.36 3.97
C THR A 108 18.27 -0.22 4.14
N VAL A 109 18.83 0.87 3.64
CA VAL A 109 20.15 1.39 4.02
C VAL A 109 19.93 2.62 4.93
N PRO A 110 19.86 2.46 6.27
CA PRO A 110 19.55 3.54 7.22
C PRO A 110 20.82 4.31 7.61
N VAL A 111 21.77 4.38 6.71
CA VAL A 111 23.01 5.14 6.81
C VAL A 111 23.28 5.82 5.47
N TYR A 112 23.93 6.97 5.50
CA TYR A 112 24.58 7.53 4.33
C TYR A 112 25.78 6.66 3.98
N ALA A 113 25.54 5.72 3.06
CA ALA A 113 26.54 4.88 2.44
C ALA A 113 26.26 4.81 0.93
N THR A 114 27.32 4.63 0.15
CA THR A 114 27.25 4.41 -1.29
C THR A 114 28.09 3.20 -1.65
N GLY A 115 27.57 2.32 -2.48
CA GLY A 115 28.30 1.14 -2.93
C GLY A 115 27.34 0.01 -3.22
N LYS A 116 27.85 -1.20 -3.32
CA LYS A 116 27.00 -2.36 -3.59
C LYS A 116 26.53 -3.02 -2.29
N PRO A 117 25.35 -3.66 -2.27
CA PRO A 117 24.96 -4.51 -1.14
C PRO A 117 26.05 -5.51 -0.75
N SER A 118 26.74 -6.12 -1.71
CA SER A 118 27.87 -7.05 -1.45
C SER A 118 29.06 -6.43 -0.71
N GLU A 119 29.24 -5.11 -0.83
CA GLU A 119 30.29 -4.35 -0.14
C GLU A 119 29.79 -3.90 1.24
N LEU A 120 28.57 -3.35 1.31
CA LEU A 120 27.96 -2.82 2.52
C LEU A 120 27.63 -3.91 3.55
N LEU A 121 27.30 -5.11 3.08
CA LEU A 121 26.98 -6.29 3.89
C LEU A 121 28.06 -7.35 3.79
N SER A 122 29.33 -6.93 3.71
CA SER A 122 30.48 -7.83 3.52
C SER A 122 30.60 -8.92 4.58
N GLU A 123 30.05 -8.72 5.78
CA GLU A 123 29.99 -9.72 6.85
C GLU A 123 29.13 -10.95 6.52
N LEU A 124 28.18 -10.83 5.58
CA LEU A 124 27.40 -11.95 5.06
C LEU A 124 28.23 -12.88 4.16
N GLY A 125 29.46 -12.47 3.82
CA GLY A 125 30.32 -13.19 2.90
C GLY A 125 29.88 -13.04 1.43
N PRO A 126 30.45 -13.85 0.52
CA PRO A 126 30.24 -13.69 -0.91
C PRO A 126 28.78 -13.98 -1.32
N THR A 127 28.28 -13.17 -2.25
CA THR A 127 26.96 -13.34 -2.86
C THR A 127 26.93 -14.55 -3.80
N GLY A 128 25.76 -15.15 -3.98
CA GLY A 128 25.56 -16.30 -4.85
C GLY A 128 24.24 -17.03 -4.64
N GLU A 129 23.89 -17.91 -5.58
CA GLU A 129 22.62 -18.66 -5.58
C GLU A 129 22.42 -19.54 -4.33
N SER A 130 23.51 -19.99 -3.71
CA SER A 130 23.48 -20.83 -2.51
C SER A 130 23.72 -20.06 -1.20
N THR A 131 23.96 -18.75 -1.27
CA THR A 131 24.23 -17.91 -0.10
C THR A 131 23.13 -16.87 0.04
N TRP A 132 23.36 -15.68 -0.50
CA TRP A 132 22.43 -14.57 -0.48
C TRP A 132 22.61 -13.72 -1.74
N ARG A 133 21.55 -13.01 -2.12
CA ARG A 133 21.50 -12.15 -3.31
C ARG A 133 20.71 -10.90 -2.99
N ALA A 134 21.08 -9.80 -3.63
CA ALA A 134 20.40 -8.51 -3.52
C ALA A 134 20.00 -7.98 -4.90
N PHE A 135 18.86 -7.30 -4.99
CA PHE A 135 18.34 -6.77 -6.25
C PHE A 135 17.75 -5.37 -6.07
N GLY A 136 18.18 -4.42 -6.90
CA GLY A 136 17.65 -3.06 -6.94
C GLY A 136 16.76 -2.83 -8.15
N TRP A 137 16.01 -1.74 -8.12
CA TRP A 137 15.18 -1.29 -9.24
C TRP A 137 15.80 -0.06 -9.88
N ASN A 138 16.03 -0.10 -11.20
CA ASN A 138 16.67 1.00 -11.94
C ASN A 138 15.67 1.91 -12.69
N GLY A 139 14.37 1.80 -12.38
CA GLY A 139 13.30 2.49 -13.11
C GLY A 139 12.63 1.65 -14.21
N SER A 140 13.27 0.55 -14.64
CA SER A 140 12.76 -0.28 -15.75
C SER A 140 12.91 -1.78 -15.57
N ALA A 141 13.95 -2.21 -14.85
CA ALA A 141 14.28 -3.60 -14.61
C ALA A 141 14.94 -3.77 -13.25
N TYR A 142 14.97 -5.03 -12.79
CA TYR A 142 15.72 -5.41 -11.61
C TYR A 142 17.18 -5.69 -11.97
N GLU A 143 18.09 -5.11 -11.20
CA GLU A 143 19.53 -5.33 -11.30
C GLU A 143 20.02 -6.08 -10.06
N GLU A 144 20.81 -7.12 -10.27
CA GLU A 144 21.45 -7.84 -9.17
C GLU A 144 22.70 -7.09 -8.69
N ASP A 145 22.86 -7.00 -7.36
CA ASP A 145 23.93 -6.28 -6.69
C ASP A 145 24.09 -4.82 -7.22
N PRO A 146 22.99 -4.04 -7.15
CA PRO A 146 22.91 -2.68 -7.68
C PRO A 146 23.86 -1.74 -6.95
N ASP A 147 24.18 -0.61 -7.55
CA ASP A 147 24.72 0.51 -6.78
C ASP A 147 23.58 1.08 -5.93
N VAL A 148 23.79 1.17 -4.61
CA VAL A 148 22.84 1.77 -3.67
C VAL A 148 23.46 2.98 -3.01
N GLY A 149 22.63 3.99 -2.78
CA GLY A 149 22.95 5.20 -2.05
C GLY A 149 22.05 5.40 -0.82
N PRO A 150 22.22 6.55 -0.14
CA PRO A 150 21.40 6.92 1.00
C PRO A 150 19.93 7.03 0.61
N GLY A 151 19.07 6.24 1.26
CA GLY A 151 17.62 6.25 1.01
C GLY A 151 17.14 5.27 -0.04
N ASP A 152 18.04 4.57 -0.72
CA ASP A 152 17.66 3.50 -1.61
C ASP A 152 17.21 2.26 -0.82
N GLY A 153 16.25 1.54 -1.39
CA GLY A 153 15.83 0.23 -0.94
C GLY A 153 16.26 -0.84 -1.93
N PHE A 154 16.40 -2.07 -1.46
CA PHE A 154 16.66 -3.21 -2.34
C PHE A 154 16.01 -4.48 -1.79
N TRP A 155 15.76 -5.43 -2.68
CA TRP A 155 15.36 -6.78 -2.34
C TRP A 155 16.56 -7.57 -1.86
N ILE A 156 16.38 -8.39 -0.83
CA ILE A 156 17.38 -9.37 -0.38
C ILE A 156 16.72 -10.72 -0.09
N ALA A 157 17.42 -11.79 -0.41
CA ALA A 157 17.06 -13.16 -0.02
C ALA A 157 18.32 -13.98 0.22
N GLY A 158 18.22 -14.98 1.10
CA GLY A 158 19.38 -15.79 1.48
C GLY A 158 19.04 -16.99 2.36
N THR A 159 20.01 -17.88 2.53
CA THR A 159 19.90 -19.12 3.29
C THR A 159 20.11 -18.92 4.79
N SER A 160 19.70 -19.90 5.59
CA SER A 160 19.87 -19.86 7.06
C SER A 160 21.32 -19.87 7.52
N ASP A 161 22.24 -20.35 6.68
CA ASP A 161 23.67 -20.35 6.97
C ASP A 161 24.27 -18.93 6.93
N VAL A 162 23.60 -18.02 6.21
CA VAL A 162 23.96 -16.59 6.10
C VAL A 162 23.10 -15.74 7.04
N PHE A 163 21.81 -16.04 7.11
CA PHE A 163 20.84 -15.32 7.93
C PHE A 163 20.50 -16.12 9.18
N ASP A 164 21.29 -15.93 10.23
CA ASP A 164 21.19 -16.66 11.51
C ASP A 164 20.25 -16.00 12.53
N GLY A 165 19.56 -14.93 12.13
CA GLY A 165 18.65 -14.16 12.99
C GLY A 165 19.35 -13.18 13.93
N GLY A 166 20.66 -12.94 13.73
CA GLY A 166 21.43 -11.91 14.41
C GLY A 166 21.10 -10.47 13.97
N ALA A 167 21.91 -9.52 14.40
CA ALA A 167 21.91 -8.16 13.87
C ALA A 167 23.01 -8.03 12.82
N LEU A 168 22.74 -7.35 11.71
CA LEU A 168 23.73 -7.05 10.70
C LEU A 168 24.32 -5.66 10.91
N SER A 169 25.64 -5.57 10.75
CA SER A 169 26.41 -4.34 10.74
C SER A 169 26.36 -3.69 9.36
N LEU A 170 25.88 -2.46 9.28
CA LEU A 170 26.02 -1.60 8.11
C LEU A 170 27.03 -0.49 8.39
N ASP A 171 28.10 -0.47 7.59
CA ASP A 171 29.10 0.58 7.62
C ASP A 171 28.60 1.82 6.89
N GLY A 172 28.49 2.95 7.60
CA GLY A 172 28.10 4.22 7.00
C GLY A 172 27.97 5.34 8.02
N VAL A 173 27.48 6.50 7.57
CA VAL A 173 27.20 7.62 8.46
C VAL A 173 25.72 7.61 8.83
N PRO A 174 25.32 7.57 10.11
CA PRO A 174 23.92 7.67 10.49
C PRO A 174 23.26 8.96 9.97
N HIS A 175 21.99 8.88 9.58
CA HIS A 175 21.25 10.07 9.17
C HIS A 175 21.12 11.10 10.31
N GLY A 176 21.16 12.39 9.96
CA GLY A 176 20.92 13.49 10.89
C GLY A 176 19.44 13.67 11.23
N ASP A 177 19.06 14.87 11.65
CA ASP A 177 17.67 15.21 12.02
C ASP A 177 16.72 15.27 10.82
N ALA A 178 17.27 15.32 9.60
CA ALA A 178 16.54 15.29 8.35
C ALA A 178 17.23 14.42 7.30
N MET A 179 16.45 13.93 6.34
CA MET A 179 16.90 13.16 5.18
C MET A 179 16.04 13.48 3.97
N ARG A 180 16.70 13.63 2.82
CA ARG A 180 16.05 13.75 1.52
C ARG A 180 16.23 12.46 0.74
N ILE A 181 15.17 11.99 0.09
CA ILE A 181 15.23 10.87 -0.84
C ILE A 181 14.75 11.38 -2.20
N PRO A 182 15.62 11.46 -3.22
CA PRO A 182 15.19 11.79 -4.57
C PRO A 182 14.34 10.66 -5.14
N LEU A 183 13.27 11.04 -5.82
CA LEU A 183 12.39 10.15 -6.57
C LEU A 183 12.42 10.54 -8.04
N ASP A 184 12.68 9.55 -8.90
CA ASP A 184 12.40 9.67 -10.32
C ASP A 184 10.90 9.55 -10.60
N ALA A 185 10.45 10.00 -11.77
CA ALA A 185 9.09 9.74 -12.22
C ALA A 185 8.90 8.22 -12.44
N GLY A 186 7.79 7.68 -11.96
CA GLY A 186 7.47 6.25 -11.95
C GLY A 186 7.78 5.59 -10.60
N TRP A 187 8.11 4.31 -10.64
CA TRP A 187 8.38 3.51 -9.45
C TRP A 187 9.79 3.70 -8.90
N ASN A 188 9.86 3.96 -7.60
CA ASN A 188 11.07 4.06 -6.82
C ASN A 188 11.03 3.04 -5.68
N LEU A 189 12.15 2.36 -5.45
CA LEU A 189 12.33 1.47 -4.30
C LEU A 189 13.22 2.18 -3.29
N ILE A 190 12.65 2.54 -2.15
CA ILE A 190 13.33 3.35 -1.13
C ILE A 190 13.48 2.60 0.19
N GLY A 191 14.43 3.03 1.02
CA GLY A 191 14.63 2.56 2.39
C GLY A 191 13.98 3.48 3.45
N VAL A 192 13.94 3.00 4.69
CA VAL A 192 13.62 3.76 5.90
C VAL A 192 14.83 4.59 6.34
N PRO A 193 14.68 5.93 6.45
CA PRO A 193 15.73 6.84 6.94
C PRO A 193 16.27 6.54 8.33
N LYS A 194 15.39 6.14 9.26
CA LYS A 194 15.72 6.12 10.69
C LYS A 194 15.05 4.93 11.36
N LEU A 195 15.86 3.94 11.72
CA LEU A 195 15.40 2.76 12.44
C LEU A 195 14.89 3.11 13.83
N GLY A 196 13.86 2.40 14.28
CA GLY A 196 13.39 2.44 15.68
C GLY A 196 12.56 3.68 16.05
N GLN A 197 12.25 4.56 15.10
CA GLN A 197 11.33 5.68 15.32
C GLN A 197 9.97 5.46 14.67
N THR A 198 8.91 5.79 15.41
CA THR A 198 7.54 5.75 14.91
C THR A 198 7.22 7.08 14.23
N MET A 199 7.61 7.24 12.96
CA MET A 199 7.22 8.39 12.15
C MET A 199 5.98 8.06 11.30
N ASN A 200 5.08 9.04 11.18
CA ASN A 200 3.88 8.92 10.35
C ASN A 200 4.21 9.37 8.92
N TRP A 201 3.74 8.65 7.91
CA TRP A 201 3.90 9.07 6.52
C TRP A 201 3.22 10.42 6.23
N ASN A 202 2.23 10.81 7.04
CA ASN A 202 1.60 12.12 6.99
C ASN A 202 2.51 13.29 7.41
N ASP A 203 3.64 13.00 8.06
CA ASP A 203 4.61 14.02 8.48
C ASP A 203 5.75 14.19 7.46
N VAL A 204 5.79 13.34 6.42
CA VAL A 204 6.75 13.45 5.31
C VAL A 204 6.30 14.57 4.37
N LEU A 205 7.26 15.40 3.95
CA LEU A 205 7.04 16.46 2.98
C LEU A 205 7.54 16.03 1.61
N VAL A 206 6.90 16.54 0.55
CA VAL A 206 7.29 16.36 -0.83
C VAL A 206 7.77 17.71 -1.36
N ILE A 207 8.98 17.70 -1.91
CA ILE A 207 9.61 18.84 -2.55
C ILE A 207 9.46 18.65 -4.05
N THR A 208 8.68 19.52 -4.68
CA THR A 208 8.50 19.56 -6.14
C THR A 208 9.18 20.80 -6.72
N ALA A 209 9.20 20.92 -8.04
CA ALA A 209 9.68 22.14 -8.70
C ALA A 209 8.86 23.39 -8.32
N THR A 210 7.62 23.21 -7.84
CA THR A 210 6.68 24.31 -7.55
C THR A 210 6.64 24.71 -6.07
N GLY A 211 7.17 23.88 -5.17
CA GLY A 211 7.18 24.17 -3.74
C GLY A 211 7.37 22.94 -2.87
N VAL A 212 7.09 23.12 -1.58
CA VAL A 212 7.11 22.06 -0.57
C VAL A 212 5.68 21.87 -0.07
N GLU A 213 5.19 20.65 -0.14
CA GLU A 213 3.84 20.27 0.26
C GLU A 213 3.86 19.01 1.13
N PRO A 214 2.87 18.78 1.99
CA PRO A 214 2.76 17.50 2.68
C PRO A 214 2.51 16.36 1.69
N LEU A 215 2.98 15.15 2.01
CA LEU A 215 2.68 13.94 1.23
C LEU A 215 1.17 13.72 1.03
N TRP A 216 0.35 14.25 1.94
CA TRP A 216 -1.11 14.19 1.89
C TRP A 216 -1.76 15.53 2.23
N PRO A 217 -2.93 15.88 1.67
CA PRO A 217 -3.74 15.09 0.74
C PRO A 217 -3.39 15.30 -0.73
N ASP A 218 -2.61 16.35 -1.04
CA ASP A 218 -2.35 16.82 -2.40
C ASP A 218 -0.87 16.75 -2.78
N SER A 219 -0.37 15.56 -3.15
CA SER A 219 1.01 15.32 -3.60
C SER A 219 1.06 14.55 -4.94
N PRO A 220 2.12 14.69 -5.76
CA PRO A 220 2.37 13.84 -6.94
C PRO A 220 2.87 12.43 -6.60
N VAL A 221 2.84 12.04 -5.33
CA VAL A 221 3.38 10.77 -4.85
C VAL A 221 2.24 9.87 -4.35
N SER A 222 2.28 8.58 -4.72
CA SER A 222 1.32 7.57 -4.29
C SER A 222 1.45 7.25 -2.80
N ALA A 223 0.49 6.49 -2.28
CA ALA A 223 0.69 5.84 -0.98
C ALA A 223 1.95 4.95 -1.02
N PRO A 224 2.79 4.98 0.04
CA PRO A 224 3.92 4.07 0.15
C PRO A 224 3.40 2.66 0.41
N VAL A 225 4.03 1.68 -0.22
CA VAL A 225 3.61 0.28 -0.18
C VAL A 225 4.78 -0.57 0.30
N TYR A 226 4.57 -1.39 1.33
CA TYR A 226 5.57 -2.36 1.79
C TYR A 226 5.19 -3.77 1.37
N TYR A 227 6.20 -4.62 1.24
CA TYR A 227 6.03 -6.03 0.93
C TYR A 227 6.15 -6.87 2.20
N SER A 228 5.32 -7.91 2.30
CA SER A 228 5.42 -8.91 3.36
C SER A 228 5.16 -10.31 2.84
N ASP A 229 6.01 -11.24 3.25
CA ASP A 229 5.88 -12.66 2.95
C ASP A 229 5.86 -13.45 4.25
N PRO A 230 4.75 -14.13 4.59
CA PRO A 230 4.66 -14.90 5.82
C PRO A 230 5.41 -16.24 5.73
N THR A 231 5.79 -16.69 4.53
CA THR A 231 6.37 -18.00 4.29
C THR A 231 7.90 -17.93 4.23
N SER A 232 8.57 -19.09 4.20
CA SER A 232 10.02 -19.20 4.09
C SER A 232 10.37 -20.38 3.20
N ASP A 233 9.89 -20.32 1.95
CA ASP A 233 9.95 -21.38 0.94
C ASP A 233 10.74 -20.99 -0.33
N PHE A 234 11.40 -19.82 -0.34
CA PHE A 234 12.08 -19.21 -1.48
C PHE A 234 11.19 -18.96 -2.71
N VAL A 235 9.88 -18.85 -2.50
CA VAL A 235 8.92 -18.43 -3.52
C VAL A 235 8.46 -17.02 -3.18
N ASN A 236 8.51 -16.10 -4.15
CA ASN A 236 7.91 -14.78 -3.94
C ASN A 236 6.39 -14.90 -4.10
N ASN A 237 5.71 -15.17 -2.99
CA ASN A 237 4.26 -15.39 -2.92
C ASN A 237 3.56 -14.48 -1.89
N GLY A 238 4.28 -13.48 -1.39
CA GLY A 238 3.78 -12.51 -0.43
C GLY A 238 2.86 -11.46 -1.05
N GLY A 239 2.58 -10.42 -0.27
CA GLY A 239 1.63 -9.38 -0.60
C GLY A 239 2.16 -7.99 -0.35
N TYR A 240 1.59 -7.04 -1.10
CA TYR A 240 1.85 -5.62 -0.96
C TYR A 240 0.73 -4.96 -0.17
N THR A 241 1.13 -4.07 0.74
CA THR A 241 0.20 -3.39 1.63
C THR A 241 0.58 -1.91 1.75
N THR A 242 -0.41 -1.02 1.69
CA THR A 242 -0.19 0.42 1.90
C THR A 242 0.23 0.71 3.34
N ALA A 243 1.14 1.67 3.53
CA ALA A 243 1.62 2.07 4.85
C ALA A 243 1.16 3.47 5.25
N THR A 244 0.79 3.61 6.52
CA THR A 244 0.46 4.90 7.16
C THR A 244 1.54 5.36 8.13
N ARG A 245 2.32 4.41 8.63
CA ARG A 245 3.45 4.64 9.51
C ARG A 245 4.66 3.89 8.98
N LEU A 246 5.83 4.40 9.32
CA LEU A 246 7.07 3.67 9.14
C LEU A 246 7.03 2.43 10.05
N ASN A 247 7.36 1.27 9.48
CA ASN A 247 7.30 0.00 10.17
C ASN A 247 8.38 -0.03 11.26
N SER A 248 7.99 -0.38 12.49
CA SER A 248 8.94 -0.55 13.59
C SER A 248 9.77 -1.83 13.48
N ASN A 249 9.31 -2.82 12.70
CA ASN A 249 10.05 -4.04 12.42
C ASN A 249 11.00 -3.77 11.25
N ALA A 250 12.28 -4.12 11.43
CA ALA A 250 13.42 -3.67 10.62
C ALA A 250 13.51 -4.21 9.17
N TYR A 251 12.38 -4.53 8.54
CA TYR A 251 12.25 -4.74 7.10
C TYR A 251 11.59 -3.50 6.51
N GLY A 252 12.46 -2.60 6.05
CA GLY A 252 12.19 -1.17 5.93
C GLY A 252 12.30 -0.64 4.52
N GLY A 253 12.02 -1.43 3.49
CA GLY A 253 11.89 -0.89 2.13
C GLY A 253 10.44 -0.59 1.78
N TYR A 254 10.22 0.46 0.99
CA TYR A 254 8.93 0.87 0.47
C TYR A 254 9.01 1.09 -1.04
N TRP A 255 7.97 0.64 -1.72
CA TRP A 255 7.67 1.10 -3.07
C TRP A 255 6.89 2.39 -3.01
N ILE A 256 7.32 3.35 -3.82
CA ILE A 256 6.66 4.64 -3.97
C ILE A 256 6.58 4.97 -5.46
N HIS A 257 5.38 5.29 -5.94
CA HIS A 257 5.18 5.79 -7.30
C HIS A 257 5.12 7.31 -7.26
N ALA A 258 5.87 7.99 -8.12
CA ALA A 258 5.82 9.44 -8.27
C ALA A 258 5.39 9.80 -9.70
N ASP A 259 4.40 10.68 -9.84
CA ASP A 259 3.89 11.12 -11.14
C ASP A 259 4.90 12.00 -11.88
N GLU A 260 5.77 12.67 -11.13
CA GLU A 260 6.88 13.48 -11.62
C GLU A 260 8.09 13.34 -10.69
N ALA A 261 9.27 13.73 -11.17
CA ALA A 261 10.46 13.73 -10.34
C ALA A 261 10.31 14.73 -9.18
N CYS A 262 10.55 14.27 -7.96
CA CYS A 262 10.40 15.05 -6.72
C CYS A 262 11.32 14.50 -5.63
N GLU A 263 11.32 15.09 -4.43
CA GLU A 263 12.07 14.55 -3.31
C GLU A 263 11.18 14.39 -2.07
N LEU A 264 11.35 13.30 -1.35
CA LEU A 264 10.78 13.13 -0.03
C LEU A 264 11.70 13.75 1.02
N LEU A 265 11.15 14.55 1.92
CA LEU A 265 11.85 15.10 3.07
C LEU A 265 11.28 14.50 4.35
N PHE A 266 12.11 13.73 5.02
CA PHE A 266 11.89 13.22 6.37
C PHE A 266 12.60 14.16 7.34
N ALA A 267 11.91 14.73 8.33
CA ALA A 267 12.53 15.65 9.30
C ALA A 267 11.86 15.55 10.68
N GLU A 268 12.66 15.51 11.76
CA GLU A 268 12.16 15.42 13.14
C GLU A 268 11.56 16.75 13.66
N GLU A 269 12.11 17.89 13.24
CA GLU A 269 11.65 19.23 13.62
C GLU A 269 11.24 20.07 12.39
N VAL A 270 10.28 19.60 11.59
CA VAL A 270 9.44 20.61 10.90
C VAL A 270 8.68 21.30 12.04
N GLY A 271 9.02 22.56 12.32
CA GLY A 271 8.29 23.40 13.28
C GLY A 271 6.77 23.40 12.98
N PRO A 272 5.94 24.07 13.80
CA PRO A 272 4.47 23.99 13.65
C PRO A 272 4.11 24.18 12.18
N ARG A 273 3.37 23.20 11.63
CA ARG A 273 2.89 23.13 10.24
C ARG A 273 2.66 24.55 9.70
N PRO A 274 3.08 24.88 8.46
CA PRO A 274 2.84 26.21 7.90
C PRO A 274 1.41 26.65 8.19
N ALA A 275 1.24 27.84 8.76
CA ALA A 275 -0.07 28.29 9.21
C ALA A 275 -1.05 28.35 8.01
N GLY A 276 -2.12 27.55 8.07
CA GLY A 276 -3.12 27.45 7.00
C GLY A 276 -3.42 26.02 6.54
N PHE A 277 -2.58 25.04 6.89
CA PHE A 277 -2.81 23.64 6.56
C PHE A 277 -3.59 22.92 7.67
N ALA A 278 -4.75 22.36 7.32
CA ALA A 278 -5.62 21.67 8.28
C ALA A 278 -4.92 20.46 8.91
N THR A 279 -4.98 20.34 10.23
CA THR A 279 -4.81 19.06 10.92
C THR A 279 -6.00 18.17 10.59
N ARG A 280 -5.84 17.28 9.63
CA ARG A 280 -6.75 16.14 9.52
C ARG A 280 -6.25 15.04 10.47
N GLY A 281 -6.54 15.24 11.76
CA GLY A 281 -7.06 14.09 12.50
C GLY A 281 -8.24 13.56 11.69
N ASP A 282 -8.28 12.26 11.41
CA ASP A 282 -9.35 11.59 10.66
C ASP A 282 -9.17 11.51 9.11
N VAL A 283 -7.93 11.50 8.57
CA VAL A 283 -7.64 10.57 7.45
C VAL A 283 -6.99 9.37 8.07
N SER A 284 -7.84 8.50 8.56
CA SER A 284 -7.44 7.13 8.73
C SER A 284 -7.21 6.54 7.34
N THR A 285 -5.96 6.50 6.87
CA THR A 285 -5.52 5.43 5.98
C THR A 285 -5.18 4.18 6.78
N ASP A 286 -5.15 4.28 8.13
CA ASP A 286 -5.33 3.11 8.97
C ASP A 286 -6.67 2.51 8.56
N TRP A 287 -6.75 1.20 8.57
CA TRP A 287 -7.96 0.41 8.36
C TRP A 287 -9.03 0.66 9.44
N ALA A 288 -9.37 1.91 9.78
CA ALA A 288 -10.45 2.28 10.69
C ALA A 288 -11.82 2.04 10.05
N PRO A 289 -12.82 1.58 10.83
CA PRO A 289 -14.16 1.21 10.34
C PRO A 289 -14.77 2.29 9.46
N ALA A 290 -15.48 1.88 8.41
CA ALA A 290 -16.14 2.80 7.48
C ALA A 290 -16.88 3.88 8.29
N THR A 291 -16.52 5.15 8.07
CA THR A 291 -17.12 6.26 8.81
C THR A 291 -18.38 6.80 8.12
N SER A 292 -18.75 6.21 6.97
CA SER A 292 -19.95 6.55 6.21
C SER A 292 -20.59 5.30 5.59
N ALA A 293 -21.92 5.31 5.43
CA ALA A 293 -22.73 4.20 4.91
C ALA A 293 -22.48 3.84 3.42
N SER A 294 -21.40 4.36 2.83
CA SER A 294 -21.10 4.31 1.39
C SER A 294 -19.69 3.78 1.10
N GLU A 295 -18.93 3.37 2.12
CA GLU A 295 -17.56 2.88 1.97
C GLU A 295 -17.54 1.40 2.34
N TRP A 296 -17.14 0.55 1.41
CA TRP A 296 -16.95 -0.88 1.63
C TRP A 296 -15.70 -1.35 0.92
N THR A 297 -15.12 -2.46 1.39
CA THR A 297 -13.88 -3.00 0.82
C THR A 297 -13.87 -4.52 0.84
N VAL A 298 -13.25 -5.12 -0.17
CA VAL A 298 -12.93 -6.55 -0.23
C VAL A 298 -11.49 -6.74 -0.71
N GLU A 299 -10.75 -7.60 -0.03
CA GLU A 299 -9.41 -8.02 -0.45
C GLU A 299 -9.54 -9.31 -1.27
N LEU A 300 -8.92 -9.36 -2.45
CA LEU A 300 -8.83 -10.57 -3.27
C LEU A 300 -7.39 -11.02 -3.39
N ARG A 301 -7.12 -12.32 -3.22
CA ARG A 301 -5.79 -12.93 -3.32
C ARG A 301 -5.80 -14.06 -4.34
N ALA A 302 -4.66 -14.32 -4.97
CA ALA A 302 -4.51 -15.42 -5.92
C ALA A 302 -3.52 -16.44 -5.37
N SER A 303 -3.82 -17.73 -5.51
CA SER A 303 -2.88 -18.81 -5.17
C SER A 303 -2.91 -19.98 -6.15
N SER A 304 -1.81 -20.69 -6.26
CA SER A 304 -1.70 -21.95 -7.00
C SER A 304 -0.55 -22.78 -6.45
N GLY A 305 -0.87 -23.76 -5.60
CA GLY A 305 0.15 -24.51 -4.86
C GLY A 305 0.93 -23.59 -3.91
N VAL A 306 2.25 -23.47 -4.12
CA VAL A 306 3.12 -22.55 -3.35
C VAL A 306 3.23 -21.16 -3.99
N GLN A 307 2.74 -20.99 -5.22
CA GLN A 307 2.72 -19.69 -5.89
C GLN A 307 1.55 -18.86 -5.39
N GLY A 308 1.75 -17.54 -5.30
CA GLY A 308 0.73 -16.66 -4.78
C GLY A 308 0.94 -15.21 -5.13
N ASP A 309 -0.14 -14.45 -5.02
CA ASP A 309 -0.14 -13.00 -4.93
C ASP A 309 -1.03 -12.63 -3.74
N GLY A 310 -0.43 -11.99 -2.73
CA GLY A 310 -1.09 -11.56 -1.51
C GLY A 310 -2.19 -10.53 -1.73
N GLY A 311 -2.39 -10.05 -2.96
CA GLY A 311 -3.71 -9.66 -3.44
C GLY A 311 -3.84 -8.24 -3.97
N ILE A 312 -5.10 -7.81 -4.07
CA ILE A 312 -5.57 -6.48 -4.44
C ILE A 312 -6.72 -6.08 -3.52
N LEU A 313 -6.93 -4.76 -3.36
CA LEU A 313 -8.01 -4.21 -2.57
C LEU A 313 -8.97 -3.42 -3.44
N ILE A 314 -10.25 -3.74 -3.36
CA ILE A 314 -11.30 -3.13 -4.18
C ILE A 314 -12.45 -2.65 -3.29
N GLY A 315 -13.13 -1.58 -3.70
CA GLY A 315 -14.45 -1.24 -3.19
C GLY A 315 -14.85 0.21 -3.44
N THR A 316 -15.58 0.80 -2.52
CA THR A 316 -15.95 2.22 -2.60
C THR A 316 -15.27 3.06 -1.52
N ARG A 317 -14.88 4.27 -1.88
CA ARG A 317 -14.27 5.23 -0.95
C ARG A 317 -14.83 6.63 -1.15
N LYS A 318 -15.01 7.35 -0.05
CA LYS A 318 -15.41 8.75 -0.13
C LYS A 318 -14.31 9.59 -0.76
N GLY A 319 -14.66 10.34 -1.80
CA GLY A 319 -13.72 11.20 -2.53
C GLY A 319 -13.00 10.50 -3.68
N ALA A 320 -13.27 9.21 -3.92
CA ALA A 320 -12.89 8.56 -5.16
C ALA A 320 -13.61 9.22 -6.35
N LEU A 321 -12.93 9.26 -7.49
CA LEU A 321 -13.31 9.88 -8.74
C LEU A 321 -13.35 8.81 -9.83
N PRO A 322 -14.01 9.09 -10.97
CA PRO A 322 -13.89 8.22 -12.13
C PRO A 322 -12.46 8.25 -12.69
N GLY A 323 -11.83 7.08 -12.77
CA GLY A 323 -10.46 6.91 -13.26
C GLY A 323 -9.41 7.11 -12.19
N ALA A 324 -8.13 7.05 -12.59
CA ALA A 324 -7.01 7.00 -11.67
C ALA A 324 -6.93 8.25 -10.79
N ASP A 325 -7.01 8.04 -9.48
CA ASP A 325 -6.86 9.08 -8.49
C ASP A 325 -6.06 8.60 -7.25
N ARG A 326 -5.99 9.42 -6.20
CA ARG A 326 -5.21 9.13 -4.99
C ARG A 326 -5.80 8.06 -4.08
N THR A 327 -7.03 7.65 -4.32
CA THR A 327 -7.63 6.51 -3.64
C THR A 327 -7.19 5.19 -4.28
N ASP A 328 -6.73 5.25 -5.53
CA ASP A 328 -6.08 4.13 -6.20
C ASP A 328 -4.59 4.08 -5.90
N VAL A 329 -4.03 2.88 -5.92
CA VAL A 329 -2.58 2.68 -5.75
C VAL A 329 -2.11 1.75 -6.86
N PRO A 330 -1.21 2.20 -7.76
CA PRO A 330 -0.67 1.32 -8.79
C PRO A 330 0.06 0.15 -8.12
N LYS A 331 0.14 -1.00 -8.80
CA LYS A 331 0.84 -2.17 -8.27
C LYS A 331 2.35 -2.04 -8.54
N PRO A 332 3.22 -2.24 -7.52
CA PRO A 332 4.66 -2.23 -7.73
C PRO A 332 5.12 -3.23 -8.80
N PRO A 333 6.28 -3.00 -9.45
CA PRO A 333 6.81 -3.90 -10.47
C PRO A 333 7.02 -5.32 -9.93
N VAL A 334 6.58 -6.32 -10.70
CA VAL A 334 6.65 -7.74 -10.30
C VAL A 334 8.10 -8.19 -10.13
N PHE A 335 8.45 -8.77 -8.98
CA PHE A 335 9.79 -9.25 -8.67
C PHE A 335 9.79 -10.76 -8.44
N GLN A 336 10.35 -11.55 -9.36
CA GLN A 336 10.50 -13.02 -9.20
C GLN A 336 9.23 -13.78 -8.74
N GLN A 337 8.06 -13.25 -9.05
CA GLN A 337 6.77 -13.80 -8.67
C GLN A 337 6.12 -14.47 -9.88
N ALA A 338 5.71 -15.73 -9.73
CA ALA A 338 5.21 -16.54 -10.85
C ALA A 338 3.70 -16.42 -11.08
N LEU A 339 2.98 -15.81 -10.14
CA LEU A 339 1.54 -15.58 -10.20
C LEU A 339 1.26 -14.15 -9.74
N SER A 340 0.55 -13.37 -10.56
CA SER A 340 0.14 -12.01 -10.23
C SER A 340 -1.36 -11.84 -10.38
N LEU A 341 -1.94 -11.03 -9.50
CA LEU A 341 -3.32 -10.56 -9.53
C LEU A 341 -3.33 -9.03 -9.52
N THR A 342 -3.99 -8.41 -10.50
CA THR A 342 -4.09 -6.95 -10.61
C THR A 342 -5.53 -6.53 -10.86
N THR A 343 -5.85 -5.27 -10.58
CA THR A 343 -7.06 -4.63 -11.10
C THR A 343 -6.71 -3.50 -12.06
N SER A 344 -7.68 -3.06 -12.86
CA SER A 344 -7.54 -1.94 -13.78
C SER A 344 -8.35 -0.74 -13.31
N VAL A 345 -7.86 0.46 -13.59
CA VAL A 345 -8.58 1.71 -13.34
C VAL A 345 -8.87 2.40 -14.66
N LEU A 346 -10.07 2.98 -14.78
CA LEU A 346 -10.53 3.64 -16.00
C LEU A 346 -9.55 4.72 -16.47
N GLY A 347 -9.13 4.64 -17.74
CA GLY A 347 -8.25 5.64 -18.35
C GLY A 347 -6.77 5.51 -17.98
N SER A 348 -6.39 4.51 -17.19
CA SER A 348 -4.99 4.18 -16.91
C SER A 348 -4.55 2.90 -17.65
N ALA A 349 -3.27 2.85 -18.03
CA ALA A 349 -2.65 1.65 -18.60
C ALA A 349 -1.93 0.81 -17.54
N ASP A 350 -1.77 1.34 -16.32
CA ASP A 350 -1.03 0.68 -15.25
C ASP A 350 -1.89 -0.38 -14.54
N PRO A 351 -1.27 -1.47 -14.04
CA PRO A 351 -1.93 -2.37 -13.12
C PRO A 351 -2.06 -1.73 -11.74
N TYR A 352 -3.15 -2.02 -11.03
CA TYR A 352 -3.43 -1.46 -9.71
C TYR A 352 -3.46 -2.53 -8.62
N LEU A 353 -2.91 -2.16 -7.46
CA LEU A 353 -2.98 -2.89 -6.20
C LEU A 353 -4.28 -2.54 -5.45
N VAL A 354 -4.64 -1.25 -5.47
CA VAL A 354 -5.85 -0.73 -4.84
C VAL A 354 -6.66 0.00 -5.90
N SER A 355 -7.95 -0.30 -5.99
CA SER A 355 -8.88 0.50 -6.79
C SER A 355 -10.16 0.81 -6.03
N PHE A 356 -10.45 2.09 -5.86
CA PHE A 356 -11.70 2.54 -5.27
C PHE A 356 -12.52 3.34 -6.27
N GLN A 357 -13.83 3.15 -6.22
CA GLN A 357 -14.77 3.95 -6.98
C GLN A 357 -15.66 4.77 -6.05
N ALA A 358 -16.24 5.85 -6.58
CA ALA A 358 -17.26 6.60 -5.86
C ALA A 358 -18.49 5.71 -5.62
N ALA A 359 -19.08 5.79 -4.43
CA ALA A 359 -20.35 5.13 -4.16
C ALA A 359 -21.45 5.69 -5.07
N THR A 360 -22.30 4.81 -5.59
CA THR A 360 -23.38 5.13 -6.52
C THR A 360 -24.51 4.11 -6.37
N ASP A 361 -25.71 4.47 -6.83
CA ASP A 361 -26.87 3.58 -6.93
C ASP A 361 -26.87 2.77 -8.23
N ALA A 362 -25.82 2.91 -9.05
CA ALA A 362 -25.60 2.11 -10.25
C ALA A 362 -24.73 0.88 -9.96
N GLU A 363 -24.70 -0.06 -10.90
CA GLU A 363 -23.71 -1.15 -10.86
C GLU A 363 -22.28 -0.59 -10.99
N LEU A 364 -21.38 -1.13 -10.18
CA LEU A 364 -19.95 -0.86 -10.24
C LEU A 364 -19.22 -2.10 -10.73
N GLU A 365 -18.17 -1.91 -11.53
CA GLU A 365 -17.39 -3.01 -12.10
C GLU A 365 -15.90 -2.79 -11.91
N TRP A 366 -15.16 -3.87 -11.61
CA TRP A 366 -13.71 -3.91 -11.62
C TRP A 366 -13.22 -5.07 -12.49
N THR A 367 -12.32 -4.77 -13.42
CA THR A 367 -11.64 -5.79 -14.23
C THR A 367 -10.42 -6.29 -13.46
N LEU A 368 -10.44 -7.57 -13.11
CA LEU A 368 -9.34 -8.28 -12.48
C LEU A 368 -8.55 -9.03 -13.54
N ARG A 369 -7.24 -9.08 -13.41
CA ARG A 369 -6.37 -9.88 -14.27
C ARG A 369 -5.49 -10.76 -13.42
N ALA A 370 -5.61 -12.07 -13.63
CA ALA A 370 -4.69 -13.07 -13.10
C ALA A 370 -3.71 -13.47 -14.20
N GLU A 371 -2.42 -13.53 -13.89
CA GLU A 371 -1.37 -13.89 -14.84
C GLU A 371 -0.32 -14.77 -14.18
N GLY A 372 0.10 -15.85 -14.84
CA GLY A 372 1.07 -16.77 -14.31
C GLY A 372 1.20 -18.06 -15.12
N ASP A 373 2.29 -18.78 -14.90
CA ASP A 373 2.59 -20.06 -15.57
C ASP A 373 2.05 -21.24 -14.74
N THR A 374 0.75 -21.24 -14.48
CA THR A 374 0.04 -22.30 -13.77
C THR A 374 -1.21 -22.72 -14.53
N GLU A 375 -1.69 -23.95 -14.35
CA GLU A 375 -2.91 -24.43 -15.02
C GLU A 375 -4.19 -23.87 -14.39
N PHE A 376 -4.15 -23.59 -13.09
CA PHE A 376 -5.28 -23.04 -12.35
C PHE A 376 -4.81 -21.99 -11.36
N VAL A 377 -5.71 -21.06 -11.04
CA VAL A 377 -5.58 -20.12 -9.93
C VAL A 377 -6.81 -20.23 -9.03
N ASP A 378 -6.58 -20.31 -7.73
CA ASP A 378 -7.60 -20.15 -6.71
C ASP A 378 -7.66 -18.66 -6.34
N LEU A 379 -8.76 -18.00 -6.72
CA LEU A 379 -9.06 -16.63 -6.32
C LEU A 379 -9.78 -16.67 -4.98
N HIS A 380 -9.15 -16.14 -3.93
CA HIS A 380 -9.69 -16.04 -2.58
C HIS A 380 -10.18 -14.61 -2.33
N TRP A 381 -11.25 -14.45 -1.57
CA TRP A 381 -11.68 -13.15 -1.07
C TRP A 381 -11.90 -13.20 0.44
N SER A 382 -11.52 -12.12 1.11
CA SER A 382 -11.76 -11.92 2.54
C SER A 382 -13.24 -11.68 2.83
N GLU A 383 -13.60 -11.68 4.12
CA GLU A 383 -14.86 -11.08 4.56
C GLU A 383 -14.98 -9.65 4.00
N ILE A 384 -16.13 -9.35 3.40
CA ILE A 384 -16.40 -8.03 2.82
C ILE A 384 -16.74 -7.09 3.97
N ARG A 385 -15.96 -6.04 4.09
CA ARG A 385 -16.10 -5.07 5.16
C ARG A 385 -17.10 -3.99 4.78
N ASP A 386 -18.05 -3.76 5.69
CA ASP A 386 -19.00 -2.64 5.64
C ASP A 386 -19.85 -2.60 4.34
N LEU A 387 -20.09 -3.76 3.70
CA LEU A 387 -20.93 -3.86 2.50
C LEU A 387 -22.37 -3.39 2.80
N PRO A 388 -22.93 -2.43 2.04
CA PRO A 388 -24.31 -2.00 2.25
C PRO A 388 -25.32 -3.14 2.02
N ASP A 389 -26.36 -3.23 2.84
CA ASP A 389 -27.42 -4.26 2.77
C ASP A 389 -28.11 -4.34 1.39
N GLY A 390 -28.07 -3.26 0.61
CA GLY A 390 -28.66 -3.17 -0.73
C GLY A 390 -27.68 -3.45 -1.87
N LEU A 391 -26.50 -4.01 -1.60
CA LEU A 391 -25.47 -4.27 -2.60
C LEU A 391 -25.04 -5.73 -2.54
N GLN A 392 -24.84 -6.35 -3.71
CA GLN A 392 -24.33 -7.71 -3.82
C GLN A 392 -23.15 -7.78 -4.79
N LEU A 393 -22.13 -8.57 -4.44
CA LEU A 393 -20.98 -8.79 -5.31
C LEU A 393 -21.08 -10.10 -6.07
N TYR A 394 -20.69 -10.07 -7.33
CA TYR A 394 -20.66 -11.21 -8.23
C TYR A 394 -19.37 -11.22 -9.04
N LEU A 395 -18.82 -12.40 -9.26
CA LEU A 395 -17.64 -12.62 -10.09
C LEU A 395 -18.07 -13.23 -11.43
N PHE A 396 -17.60 -12.67 -12.53
CA PHE A 396 -17.85 -13.12 -13.89
C PHE A 396 -16.54 -13.43 -14.62
N ASP A 397 -16.63 -14.24 -15.68
CA ASP A 397 -15.56 -14.35 -16.66
C ASP A 397 -15.69 -13.28 -17.76
N GLU A 398 -14.74 -13.27 -18.70
CA GLU A 398 -14.67 -12.31 -19.80
C GLU A 398 -15.84 -12.38 -20.79
N ASN A 399 -16.72 -13.39 -20.68
CA ASN A 399 -17.90 -13.58 -21.53
C ASN A 399 -19.22 -13.34 -20.76
N ASP A 400 -19.17 -12.60 -19.65
CA ASP A 400 -20.31 -12.31 -18.77
C ASP A 400 -20.95 -13.55 -18.13
N ARG A 401 -20.24 -14.68 -18.07
CA ARG A 401 -20.75 -15.86 -17.36
C ARG A 401 -20.48 -15.73 -15.87
N LEU A 402 -21.56 -15.78 -15.07
CA LEU A 402 -21.46 -15.80 -13.61
C LEU A 402 -20.64 -17.01 -13.15
N LEU A 403 -19.59 -16.72 -12.38
CA LEU A 403 -18.69 -17.71 -11.77
C LEU A 403 -19.07 -17.96 -10.32
N ALA A 404 -19.21 -16.89 -9.54
CA ALA A 404 -19.48 -16.97 -8.11
C ALA A 404 -20.25 -15.75 -7.61
N GLU A 405 -21.06 -15.96 -6.56
CA GLU A 405 -21.50 -14.91 -5.65
C GLU A 405 -20.37 -14.67 -4.64
N VAL A 406 -19.95 -13.41 -4.50
CA VAL A 406 -18.87 -13.01 -3.60
C VAL A 406 -19.52 -12.51 -2.32
N SER A 407 -19.50 -13.36 -1.29
CA SER A 407 -20.11 -13.09 0.01
C SER A 407 -19.30 -13.77 1.11
N GLY A 408 -19.22 -13.15 2.30
CA GLY A 408 -18.38 -13.65 3.39
C GLY A 408 -16.93 -13.84 2.94
N GLU A 409 -16.22 -14.77 3.56
CA GLU A 409 -14.94 -15.28 3.05
C GLU A 409 -15.19 -16.44 2.08
N GLY A 410 -14.45 -16.51 0.99
CA GLY A 410 -14.65 -17.57 0.00
C GLY A 410 -13.52 -17.70 -1.02
N SER A 411 -13.71 -18.64 -1.94
CA SER A 411 -12.77 -18.83 -3.06
C SER A 411 -13.46 -19.41 -4.29
N TYR A 412 -12.86 -19.16 -5.45
CA TYR A 412 -13.28 -19.75 -6.73
C TYR A 412 -12.05 -20.14 -7.56
N ARG A 413 -12.07 -21.38 -8.07
CA ARG A 413 -10.99 -21.90 -8.92
C ARG A 413 -11.24 -21.57 -10.38
N VAL A 414 -10.25 -20.95 -11.01
CA VAL A 414 -10.27 -20.55 -12.41
C VAL A 414 -9.15 -21.29 -13.17
N VAL A 415 -9.45 -21.81 -14.36
CA VAL A 415 -8.41 -22.32 -15.27
C VAL A 415 -7.60 -21.14 -15.79
N LEU A 416 -6.29 -21.18 -15.60
CA LEU A 416 -5.37 -20.15 -16.07
C LEU A 416 -4.70 -20.64 -17.37
N GLY A 417 -4.78 -19.80 -18.40
CA GLY A 417 -4.20 -20.05 -19.73
C GLY A 417 -3.02 -19.12 -20.01
N GLY A 418 -2.15 -18.92 -19.02
CA GLY A 418 -1.13 -17.87 -19.00
C GLY A 418 -1.67 -16.55 -18.43
N SER A 419 -2.80 -16.06 -18.94
CA SER A 419 -3.50 -14.91 -18.38
C SER A 419 -5.01 -15.09 -18.47
N ARG A 420 -5.75 -14.49 -17.53
CA ARG A 420 -7.21 -14.50 -17.50
C ARG A 420 -7.76 -13.21 -16.91
N GLU A 421 -8.74 -12.65 -17.61
CA GLU A 421 -9.54 -11.54 -17.12
C GLU A 421 -10.81 -12.05 -16.43
N LEU A 422 -11.19 -11.38 -15.36
CA LEU A 422 -12.41 -11.63 -14.58
C LEU A 422 -13.05 -10.28 -14.28
N VAL A 423 -14.36 -10.26 -14.06
CA VAL A 423 -15.07 -9.02 -13.72
C VAL A 423 -15.74 -9.19 -12.37
N LEU A 424 -15.38 -8.34 -11.41
CA LEU A 424 -16.10 -8.22 -10.15
C LEU A 424 -17.14 -7.11 -10.31
N ARG A 425 -18.42 -7.45 -10.15
CA ARG A 425 -19.53 -6.49 -10.16
C ARG A 425 -20.09 -6.31 -8.77
N ALA A 426 -20.33 -5.07 -8.36
CA ALA A 426 -21.17 -4.75 -7.22
C ALA A 426 -22.50 -4.21 -7.74
N THR A 427 -23.54 -5.05 -7.64
CA THR A 427 -24.86 -4.81 -8.22
C THR A 427 -25.82 -4.38 -7.10
N PRO A 428 -26.50 -3.23 -7.25
CA PRO A 428 -27.59 -2.84 -6.36
C PRO A 428 -28.69 -3.90 -6.39
N ILE A 429 -29.06 -4.40 -5.22
CA ILE A 429 -30.22 -5.26 -5.07
C ILE A 429 -31.45 -4.35 -4.96
N GLU A 430 -32.19 -4.18 -6.05
CA GLU A 430 -33.53 -3.60 -5.96
C GLU A 430 -34.43 -4.58 -5.19
N LEU A 431 -34.62 -4.31 -3.89
CA LEU A 431 -35.36 -5.15 -2.95
C LEU A 431 -36.82 -5.44 -3.36
N ASP A 432 -37.36 -4.80 -4.41
CA ASP A 432 -38.76 -4.93 -4.84
C ASP A 432 -39.05 -4.58 -6.33
N ALA A 433 -38.07 -4.50 -7.23
CA ALA A 433 -38.37 -4.18 -8.63
C ALA A 433 -38.77 -5.44 -9.43
N PRO A 434 -39.95 -5.47 -10.08
CA PRO A 434 -40.31 -6.56 -10.96
C PRO A 434 -39.36 -6.58 -12.17
N THR A 435 -38.64 -7.69 -12.36
CA THR A 435 -37.90 -7.96 -13.59
C THR A 435 -38.89 -7.89 -14.76
N PRO A 436 -38.72 -7.03 -15.79
CA PRO A 436 -39.67 -6.93 -16.89
C PRO A 436 -39.90 -8.31 -17.56
N GLY A 437 -41.13 -8.83 -17.47
CA GLY A 437 -41.49 -10.14 -18.01
C GLY A 437 -41.35 -11.32 -17.04
N MET A 438 -40.83 -11.13 -15.82
CA MET A 438 -40.71 -12.19 -14.81
C MET A 438 -41.07 -11.70 -13.40
N ALA A 439 -41.81 -12.50 -12.64
CA ALA A 439 -42.17 -12.12 -11.27
C ALA A 439 -42.18 -13.33 -10.34
N LEU A 440 -41.63 -13.16 -9.14
CA LEU A 440 -41.57 -14.20 -8.12
C LEU A 440 -42.32 -13.76 -6.87
N ARG A 441 -43.26 -14.57 -6.38
CA ARG A 441 -44.08 -14.25 -5.20
C ARG A 441 -44.25 -15.45 -4.29
N VAL A 442 -44.47 -15.20 -3.01
CA VAL A 442 -44.72 -16.25 -2.00
C VAL A 442 -45.94 -15.87 -1.17
N GLN A 443 -46.94 -16.75 -1.10
CA GLN A 443 -48.19 -16.48 -0.37
C GLN A 443 -48.75 -17.73 0.35
N PRO A 444 -49.04 -17.64 1.66
CA PRO A 444 -48.78 -16.50 2.55
C PRO A 444 -47.29 -16.33 2.86
N ASN A 445 -46.86 -15.08 3.05
CA ASN A 445 -45.57 -14.72 3.65
C ASN A 445 -45.86 -13.66 4.73
N PRO A 446 -45.69 -13.94 6.03
CA PRO A 446 -44.90 -15.03 6.61
C PRO A 446 -45.52 -16.43 6.50
N VAL A 447 -44.67 -17.45 6.38
CA VAL A 447 -45.01 -18.87 6.26
C VAL A 447 -45.08 -19.50 7.65
N ARG A 448 -46.18 -20.19 7.95
CA ARG A 448 -46.32 -21.01 9.17
C ARG A 448 -46.16 -22.49 8.85
N ASP A 449 -47.15 -23.06 8.17
CA ASP A 449 -47.21 -24.49 7.86
C ASP A 449 -46.89 -24.79 6.39
N ALA A 450 -47.39 -23.96 5.46
CA ALA A 450 -47.19 -24.10 4.03
C ALA A 450 -47.31 -22.73 3.33
N SER A 451 -46.76 -22.63 2.13
CA SER A 451 -46.91 -21.46 1.25
C SER A 451 -46.92 -21.87 -0.22
N GLN A 452 -47.49 -21.03 -1.07
CA GLN A 452 -47.43 -21.17 -2.51
C GLN A 452 -46.40 -20.22 -3.09
N LEU A 453 -45.57 -20.73 -3.99
CA LEU A 453 -44.53 -20.00 -4.69
C LEU A 453 -45.02 -19.78 -6.13
N PHE A 454 -45.10 -18.53 -6.56
CA PHE A 454 -45.60 -18.13 -7.87
C PHE A 454 -44.45 -17.62 -8.71
N LEU A 455 -44.28 -18.16 -9.91
CA LEU A 455 -43.32 -17.69 -10.91
C LEU A 455 -44.07 -17.30 -12.18
N GLN A 456 -44.04 -16.03 -12.55
CA GLN A 456 -44.52 -15.55 -13.84
C GLN A 456 -43.35 -15.53 -14.83
N LEU A 457 -43.57 -16.07 -16.02
CA LEU A 457 -42.68 -15.98 -17.18
C LEU A 457 -43.43 -15.38 -18.36
N ASP A 458 -42.75 -14.57 -19.17
CA ASP A 458 -43.27 -13.95 -20.38
C ASP A 458 -43.21 -14.89 -21.60
N HIS A 459 -42.21 -15.78 -21.65
CA HIS A 459 -42.06 -16.84 -22.63
C HIS A 459 -41.37 -18.06 -22.01
N ALA A 460 -41.19 -19.13 -22.80
CA ALA A 460 -40.56 -20.35 -22.30
C ALA A 460 -39.07 -20.13 -22.00
N LYS A 461 -38.64 -20.50 -20.79
CA LYS A 461 -37.27 -20.27 -20.28
C LYS A 461 -36.77 -21.45 -19.46
N LYS A 462 -35.44 -21.61 -19.32
CA LYS A 462 -34.84 -22.62 -18.43
C LYS A 462 -34.82 -22.09 -17.00
N VAL A 463 -35.40 -22.81 -16.06
CA VAL A 463 -35.58 -22.36 -14.67
C VAL A 463 -34.92 -23.31 -13.69
N SER A 464 -34.16 -22.76 -12.75
CA SER A 464 -33.74 -23.43 -11.51
C SER A 464 -34.26 -22.62 -10.33
N LEU A 465 -35.20 -23.17 -9.55
CA LEU A 465 -35.83 -22.52 -8.40
C LEU A 465 -35.49 -23.27 -7.12
N ARG A 466 -34.92 -22.59 -6.13
CA ARG A 466 -34.42 -23.18 -4.87
C ARG A 466 -34.71 -22.26 -3.70
N ILE A 467 -34.91 -22.83 -2.52
CA ILE A 467 -34.98 -22.09 -1.26
C ILE A 467 -33.65 -22.24 -0.53
N VAL A 468 -33.08 -21.13 -0.09
CA VAL A 468 -31.82 -21.07 0.66
C VAL A 468 -32.02 -20.38 2.00
N ASP A 469 -31.24 -20.75 3.01
CA ASP A 469 -31.15 -20.01 4.27
C ASP A 469 -30.19 -18.81 4.17
N VAL A 470 -30.08 -18.01 5.25
CA VAL A 470 -29.19 -16.82 5.28
C VAL A 470 -27.71 -17.13 5.09
N SER A 471 -27.30 -18.41 5.22
CA SER A 471 -25.92 -18.85 4.97
C SER A 471 -25.71 -19.33 3.52
N GLY A 472 -26.72 -19.20 2.65
CA GLY A 472 -26.67 -19.66 1.26
C GLY A 472 -26.88 -21.17 1.08
N ARG A 473 -27.07 -21.92 2.16
CA ARG A 473 -27.29 -23.36 2.10
C ARG A 473 -28.67 -23.65 1.49
N THR A 474 -28.72 -24.51 0.47
CA THR A 474 -29.98 -24.95 -0.15
C THR A 474 -30.78 -25.79 0.83
N VAL A 475 -31.98 -25.31 1.16
CA VAL A 475 -32.96 -25.94 2.04
C VAL A 475 -33.95 -26.79 1.24
N SER A 476 -34.31 -26.33 0.03
CA SER A 476 -35.23 -27.04 -0.84
C SER A 476 -34.96 -26.73 -2.31
N VAL A 477 -35.09 -27.72 -3.19
CA VAL A 477 -35.12 -27.52 -4.65
C VAL A 477 -36.58 -27.58 -5.06
N ILE A 478 -37.10 -26.49 -5.61
CA ILE A 478 -38.50 -26.35 -5.99
C ILE A 478 -38.71 -26.81 -7.44
N HIS A 479 -37.81 -26.41 -8.34
CA HIS A 479 -37.89 -26.78 -9.75
C HIS A 479 -36.51 -26.75 -10.42
N GLU A 480 -36.28 -27.62 -11.40
CA GLU A 480 -35.09 -27.60 -12.25
C GLU A 480 -35.44 -28.11 -13.65
N GLY A 481 -35.39 -27.24 -14.66
CA GLY A 481 -35.73 -27.57 -16.04
C GLY A 481 -36.43 -26.43 -16.79
N ALA A 482 -36.84 -26.69 -18.03
CA ALA A 482 -37.59 -25.71 -18.82
C ALA A 482 -39.03 -25.55 -18.30
N LEU A 483 -39.54 -24.32 -18.34
CA LEU A 483 -40.94 -23.97 -18.11
C LEU A 483 -41.46 -23.13 -19.27
N ASP A 484 -42.72 -23.33 -19.64
CA ASP A 484 -43.39 -22.52 -20.67
C ASP A 484 -43.67 -21.08 -20.17
N GLY A 485 -43.99 -20.16 -21.08
CA GLY A 485 -44.48 -18.83 -20.68
C GLY A 485 -45.82 -18.92 -19.95
N GLY A 486 -46.01 -18.13 -18.90
CA GLY A 486 -47.20 -18.15 -18.05
C GLY A 486 -46.90 -18.10 -16.56
N GLU A 487 -47.95 -18.21 -15.74
CA GLU A 487 -47.83 -18.33 -14.29
C GLU A 487 -47.68 -19.80 -13.89
N HIS A 488 -46.66 -20.08 -13.08
CA HIS A 488 -46.39 -21.39 -12.49
C HIS A 488 -46.53 -21.30 -10.98
N ILE A 489 -47.18 -22.30 -10.39
CA ILE A 489 -47.46 -22.34 -8.96
C ILE A 489 -46.84 -23.61 -8.40
N PHE A 490 -46.05 -23.46 -7.33
CA PHE A 490 -45.43 -24.56 -6.61
C PHE A 490 -45.88 -24.52 -5.15
N ASP A 491 -46.40 -25.64 -4.65
CA ASP A 491 -46.69 -25.78 -3.23
C ASP A 491 -45.41 -26.09 -2.46
N TRP A 492 -45.17 -25.38 -1.36
CA TRP A 492 -43.98 -25.55 -0.54
C TRP A 492 -44.31 -25.66 0.95
N GLU A 493 -43.73 -26.67 1.59
CA GLU A 493 -43.77 -26.88 3.03
C GLU A 493 -42.35 -26.75 3.61
N PRO A 494 -42.11 -25.85 4.58
CA PRO A 494 -40.79 -25.62 5.16
C PRO A 494 -40.23 -26.80 5.96
N GLY A 495 -41.05 -27.82 6.27
CA GLY A 495 -40.60 -29.04 6.95
C GLY A 495 -39.89 -28.77 8.28
N ALA A 496 -38.67 -29.28 8.44
CA ALA A 496 -37.86 -29.11 9.64
C ALA A 496 -37.17 -27.73 9.76
N SER A 497 -37.36 -26.81 8.81
CA SER A 497 -36.75 -25.47 8.83
C SER A 497 -37.18 -24.68 10.08
N GLY A 498 -36.25 -23.99 10.73
CA GLY A 498 -36.54 -23.16 11.91
C GLY A 498 -37.17 -21.81 11.54
N SER A 499 -37.80 -21.13 12.50
CA SER A 499 -38.24 -19.74 12.32
C SER A 499 -37.05 -18.87 11.93
N GLY A 500 -37.22 -18.00 10.92
CA GLY A 500 -36.11 -17.21 10.40
C GLY A 500 -36.35 -16.69 8.98
N VAL A 501 -35.34 -16.00 8.44
CA VAL A 501 -35.32 -15.49 7.07
C VAL A 501 -34.74 -16.54 6.13
N TYR A 502 -35.40 -16.72 5.00
CA TYR A 502 -34.99 -17.58 3.89
C TYR A 502 -35.18 -16.80 2.58
N PHE A 503 -34.64 -17.31 1.49
CA PHE A 503 -34.80 -16.72 0.17
C PHE A 503 -35.22 -17.79 -0.83
N LEU A 504 -36.27 -17.51 -1.60
CA LEU A 504 -36.55 -18.24 -2.83
C LEU A 504 -35.70 -17.61 -3.93
N ARG A 505 -34.72 -18.34 -4.43
CA ARG A 505 -33.83 -17.93 -5.52
C ARG A 505 -34.18 -18.70 -6.79
N GLY A 506 -34.25 -17.98 -7.90
CA GLY A 506 -34.49 -18.48 -9.24
C GLY A 506 -33.35 -18.05 -10.16
N PHE A 507 -32.87 -18.97 -10.99
CA PHE A 507 -32.13 -18.62 -12.20
C PHE A 507 -33.04 -18.92 -13.38
N VAL A 508 -33.35 -17.89 -14.17
CA VAL A 508 -34.13 -17.99 -15.39
C VAL A 508 -33.22 -17.65 -16.56
N ASP A 509 -32.83 -18.66 -17.33
CA ASP A 509 -31.72 -18.62 -18.28
C ASP A 509 -30.42 -18.12 -17.63
N SER A 510 -30.04 -16.84 -17.81
CA SER A 510 -28.88 -16.19 -17.19
C SER A 510 -29.25 -15.11 -16.17
N GLU A 511 -30.54 -14.84 -15.96
CA GLU A 511 -31.01 -13.81 -15.03
C GLU A 511 -31.35 -14.42 -13.66
N ALA A 512 -30.84 -13.80 -12.60
CA ALA A 512 -31.18 -14.16 -11.23
C ALA A 512 -32.43 -13.39 -10.77
N ILE A 513 -33.40 -14.10 -10.20
CA ILE A 513 -34.59 -13.54 -9.56
C ILE A 513 -34.71 -14.11 -8.15
N HIS A 514 -35.15 -13.32 -7.17
CA HIS A 514 -35.35 -13.85 -5.83
C HIS A 514 -36.47 -13.13 -5.09
N THR A 515 -36.94 -13.74 -4.00
CA THR A 515 -37.84 -13.08 -3.05
C THR A 515 -37.61 -13.62 -1.64
N LYS A 516 -37.82 -12.77 -0.63
CA LYS A 516 -37.63 -13.10 0.77
C LYS A 516 -38.79 -13.94 1.30
N ILE A 517 -38.48 -14.96 2.08
CA ILE A 517 -39.43 -15.78 2.81
C ILE A 517 -39.18 -15.59 4.30
N LEU A 518 -40.21 -15.24 5.06
CA LEU A 518 -40.17 -15.24 6.53
C LEU A 518 -40.90 -16.48 7.05
N ILE A 519 -40.22 -17.36 7.78
CA ILE A 519 -40.85 -18.50 8.46
C ILE A 519 -41.11 -18.15 9.93
N ILE A 520 -42.33 -18.38 10.40
CA ILE A 520 -42.74 -18.22 11.81
C ILE A 520 -43.44 -19.49 12.27
N LYS A 521 -42.78 -20.29 13.12
CA LYS A 521 -43.37 -21.45 13.80
C LYS A 521 -43.96 -21.11 15.16
#